data_AF-A0A2K3D513-F1
#
_entry.id   AF-A0A2K3D513-F1
#
_cell.length_a   1.000
_cell.length_b   1.000
_cell.length_c   1.000
_cell.angle_alpha   90.00
_cell.angle_beta   90.00
_cell.angle_gamma   90.00
#
_symmetry.space_group_name_H-M   'P 1'
#
loop_
_entity.id
_entity.type
_entity.pdbx_description
1 polymer ?
#
loop_
_entity_poly.entity_id
_entity_poly.type
_entity_poly.pdbx_seq_one_letter_code
_entity_poly.pdbx_strand_id
1 'polypeptide(L)'
;MPPRPEGTDGSDWSYREVVEDRYKRMAVNMSATLVLHQVQTLIVVLKLAWTCIPIYTGEGTPNQFFYAWAVLLLLGNVCFYLGKPRGRCILPYMKVAVTCVLLTMALTFIGIWKMYMLEPKTSMLSRRLFKYLKDTGRVTSIKALDTFTTIEGLIDAATLAACGVCFFVFNNWVKDAMEVVKERDERIKAAGAGAAAAKAAGLKKRR
;
A
#
# COMPACT_ATOMS: atom_id res chain seq x y z
N MET A 1 -47.67 5.79 -6.31
CA MET A 1 -46.25 5.66 -6.69
C MET A 1 -46.01 6.62 -7.84
N PRO A 2 -44.98 7.49 -7.80
CA PRO A 2 -44.68 8.33 -8.94
C PRO A 2 -44.34 7.46 -10.16
N PRO A 3 -44.80 7.82 -11.38
CA PRO A 3 -44.60 7.01 -12.58
C PRO A 3 -43.13 6.93 -12.94
N ARG A 4 -42.71 5.74 -13.36
CA ARG A 4 -41.38 5.48 -13.93
C ARG A 4 -41.27 6.32 -15.22
N PRO A 5 -40.12 6.97 -15.50
CA PRO A 5 -39.94 7.69 -16.75
C PRO A 5 -40.14 6.73 -17.93
N GLU A 6 -41.14 6.99 -18.77
CA GLU A 6 -41.38 6.26 -20.02
C GLU A 6 -40.37 6.74 -21.06
N GLY A 7 -39.50 5.83 -21.53
CA GLY A 7 -38.50 6.17 -22.55
C GLY A 7 -37.19 5.36 -22.55
N THR A 8 -36.98 4.36 -21.70
CA THR A 8 -35.82 3.45 -21.81
C THR A 8 -36.26 2.08 -22.28
N ASP A 9 -36.39 1.97 -23.60
CA ASP A 9 -36.40 0.72 -24.34
C ASP A 9 -35.00 0.09 -24.26
N GLY A 10 -34.85 -1.02 -23.52
CA GLY A 10 -33.70 -1.94 -23.61
C GLY A 10 -32.26 -1.42 -23.29
N SER A 11 -32.02 -0.11 -23.21
CA SER A 11 -30.67 0.50 -23.11
C SER A 11 -30.05 0.43 -21.72
N ASP A 12 -30.81 -0.07 -20.74
CA ASP A 12 -30.36 -0.34 -19.38
C ASP A 12 -29.29 -1.46 -19.34
N TRP A 13 -29.15 -2.25 -20.42
CA TRP A 13 -28.12 -3.28 -20.54
C TRP A 13 -26.71 -2.69 -20.53
N SER A 14 -26.44 -1.65 -21.33
CA SER A 14 -25.12 -1.01 -21.37
C SER A 14 -24.78 -0.32 -20.04
N TYR A 15 -25.77 0.27 -19.37
CA TYR A 15 -25.59 0.84 -18.04
C TYR A 15 -25.32 -0.23 -16.97
N ARG A 16 -26.04 -1.35 -17.00
CA ARG A 16 -25.82 -2.49 -16.10
C ARG A 16 -24.47 -3.14 -16.32
N GLU A 17 -24.05 -3.32 -17.57
CA GLU A 17 -22.72 -3.83 -17.92
C GLU A 17 -21.60 -2.93 -17.39
N VAL A 18 -21.69 -1.60 -17.61
CA VAL A 18 -20.67 -0.65 -17.12
C VAL A 18 -20.59 -0.65 -15.59
N VAL A 19 -21.73 -0.78 -14.90
CA VAL A 19 -21.78 -0.86 -13.43
C VAL A 19 -21.22 -2.19 -12.93
N GLU A 20 -21.61 -3.32 -13.54
CA GLU A 20 -21.10 -4.65 -13.19
C GLU A 20 -19.60 -4.77 -13.42
N ASP A 21 -19.09 -4.31 -14.56
CA ASP A 21 -17.66 -4.33 -14.87
C ASP A 21 -16.86 -3.47 -13.89
N ARG A 22 -17.43 -2.35 -13.43
CA ARG A 22 -16.79 -1.52 -12.41
C ARG A 22 -16.73 -2.22 -11.05
N TYR A 23 -17.82 -2.87 -10.61
CA TYR A 23 -17.79 -3.63 -9.37
C TYR A 23 -16.87 -4.85 -9.45
N LYS A 24 -16.82 -5.55 -10.59
CA LYS A 24 -15.87 -6.63 -10.85
C LYS A 24 -14.42 -6.12 -10.78
N ARG A 25 -14.08 -5.01 -11.45
CA ARG A 25 -12.76 -4.38 -11.38
C ARG A 25 -12.39 -3.98 -9.95
N MET A 26 -13.31 -3.36 -9.21
CA MET A 26 -13.08 -2.96 -7.82
C MET A 26 -12.83 -4.17 -6.90
N ALA A 27 -13.57 -5.26 -7.09
CA ALA A 27 -13.38 -6.51 -6.33
C ALA A 27 -12.04 -7.19 -6.65
N VAL A 28 -11.66 -7.25 -7.94
CA VAL A 28 -10.36 -7.78 -8.38
C VAL A 28 -9.20 -6.92 -7.87
N ASN A 29 -9.29 -5.60 -7.99
CA ASN A 29 -8.27 -4.68 -7.49
C ASN A 29 -8.14 -4.79 -5.97
N MET A 30 -9.25 -4.95 -5.25
CA MET A 30 -9.23 -5.14 -3.81
C MET A 30 -8.57 -6.46 -3.40
N SER A 31 -8.90 -7.57 -4.05
CA SER A 31 -8.28 -8.87 -3.74
C SER A 31 -6.79 -8.87 -4.07
N ALA A 32 -6.40 -8.27 -5.20
CA ALA A 32 -5.01 -8.06 -5.57
C ALA A 32 -4.27 -7.19 -4.54
N THR A 33 -4.89 -6.09 -4.07
CA THR A 33 -4.31 -5.21 -3.06
C THR A 33 -4.08 -5.94 -1.73
N LEU A 34 -5.03 -6.80 -1.32
CA LEU A 34 -4.86 -7.65 -0.13
C LEU A 34 -3.64 -8.56 -0.26
N VAL A 35 -3.54 -9.31 -1.37
CA VAL A 35 -2.43 -10.23 -1.60
C VAL A 35 -1.09 -9.48 -1.66
N LEU A 36 -1.03 -8.39 -2.42
CA LEU A 36 0.18 -7.59 -2.56
C LEU A 36 0.62 -6.96 -1.25
N HIS A 37 -0.31 -6.49 -0.41
CA HIS A 37 0.03 -5.97 0.91
C HIS A 37 0.58 -7.05 1.84
N GLN A 38 0.06 -8.29 1.77
CA GLN A 38 0.66 -9.42 2.52
C GLN A 38 2.07 -9.72 2.02
N VAL A 39 2.27 -9.83 0.70
CA VAL A 39 3.58 -10.10 0.11
C VAL A 39 4.58 -9.00 0.49
N GLN A 40 4.18 -7.74 0.38
CA GLN A 40 5.01 -6.59 0.79
C GLN A 40 5.32 -6.63 2.29
N THR A 41 4.35 -6.97 3.14
CA THR A 41 4.56 -7.14 4.58
C THR A 41 5.58 -8.24 4.88
N LEU A 42 5.46 -9.41 4.24
CA LEU A 42 6.39 -10.52 4.40
C LEU A 42 7.82 -10.14 3.99
N ILE A 43 7.98 -9.42 2.88
CA ILE A 43 9.30 -8.97 2.41
C ILE A 43 9.92 -7.96 3.38
N VAL A 44 9.14 -7.00 3.89
CA VAL A 44 9.63 -6.05 4.90
C VAL A 44 9.99 -6.76 6.21
N VAL A 45 9.20 -7.75 6.63
CA VAL A 45 9.54 -8.60 7.79
C VAL A 45 10.85 -9.35 7.56
N LEU A 46 11.06 -9.92 6.37
CA LEU A 46 12.32 -10.59 6.02
C LEU A 46 13.50 -9.62 6.08
N LYS A 47 13.33 -8.40 5.60
CA LYS A 47 14.33 -7.34 5.70
C LYS A 47 14.63 -6.97 7.16
N LEU A 48 13.60 -6.79 7.99
CA LEU A 48 13.77 -6.54 9.42
C LEU A 48 14.50 -7.70 10.10
N ALA A 49 14.13 -8.96 9.78
CA ALA A 49 14.81 -10.13 10.30
C ALA A 49 16.30 -10.16 9.91
N TRP A 50 16.62 -9.85 8.66
CA TRP A 50 18.01 -9.75 8.19
C TRP A 50 18.81 -8.70 8.97
N THR A 51 18.21 -7.52 9.20
CA THR A 51 18.84 -6.45 9.98
C THR A 51 19.02 -6.79 11.46
N CYS A 52 18.20 -7.70 12.00
CA CYS A 52 18.30 -8.18 13.37
C CYS A 52 19.46 -9.15 13.61
N ILE A 53 19.93 -9.87 12.59
CA ILE A 53 20.99 -10.88 12.75
C ILE A 53 22.24 -10.29 13.45
N PRO A 54 22.86 -9.20 12.97
CA PRO A 54 24.05 -8.64 13.62
C PRO A 54 23.77 -8.03 15.01
N ILE A 55 22.52 -7.64 15.31
CA ILE A 55 22.12 -7.12 16.62
C ILE A 55 22.11 -8.27 17.63
N TYR A 56 21.52 -9.42 17.28
CA TYR A 56 21.50 -10.60 18.15
C TYR A 56 22.88 -11.23 18.36
N THR A 57 23.81 -11.02 17.43
CA THR A 57 25.20 -11.48 17.58
C THR A 57 26.10 -10.48 18.32
N GLY A 58 25.55 -9.37 18.83
CA GLY A 58 26.28 -8.38 19.63
C GLY A 58 27.20 -7.45 18.84
N GLU A 59 27.14 -7.47 17.50
CA GLU A 59 28.00 -6.67 16.61
C GLU A 59 27.38 -5.35 16.15
N GLY A 60 26.26 -4.92 16.74
CA GLY A 60 25.71 -3.62 16.39
C GLY A 60 24.48 -3.20 17.18
N THR A 61 24.27 -1.88 17.20
CA THR A 61 23.02 -1.28 17.64
C THR A 61 22.03 -1.19 16.47
N PRO A 62 20.72 -1.26 16.74
CA PRO A 62 19.72 -1.07 15.71
C PRO A 62 19.84 0.33 15.11
N ASN A 63 19.93 0.41 13.78
CA ASN A 63 19.97 1.68 13.08
C ASN A 63 18.60 2.39 13.18
N GLN A 64 18.56 3.72 13.11
CA GLN A 64 17.31 4.49 13.06
C GLN A 64 16.36 4.02 11.95
N PHE A 65 16.89 3.56 10.81
CA PHE A 65 16.10 2.97 9.73
C PHE A 65 15.34 1.70 10.15
N PHE A 66 15.91 0.88 11.03
CA PHE A 66 15.24 -0.32 11.55
C PHE A 66 13.94 0.05 12.28
N TYR A 67 14.04 0.99 13.22
CA TYR A 67 12.87 1.46 13.97
C TYR A 67 11.83 2.11 13.07
N ALA A 68 12.27 2.92 12.10
CA ALA A 68 11.39 3.55 11.13
C ALA A 68 10.63 2.51 10.28
N TRP A 69 11.31 1.48 9.77
CA TRP A 69 10.66 0.39 9.04
C TRP A 69 9.68 -0.39 9.93
N ALA A 70 10.05 -0.70 11.17
CA ALA A 70 9.15 -1.41 12.09
C ALA A 70 7.88 -0.61 12.41
N VAL A 71 8.01 0.69 12.67
CA VAL A 71 6.86 1.58 12.94
C VAL A 71 5.98 1.72 11.70
N LEU A 72 6.57 1.94 10.51
CA LEU A 72 5.81 2.07 9.27
C LEU A 72 5.10 0.76 8.89
N LEU A 73 5.73 -0.38 9.11
CA LEU A 73 5.12 -1.69 8.90
C LEU A 73 3.90 -1.87 9.79
N LEU A 74 4.03 -1.55 11.08
CA LEU A 74 2.95 -1.71 12.06
C LEU A 74 1.79 -0.74 11.77
N LEU A 75 2.09 0.54 11.59
CA LEU A 75 1.08 1.55 11.26
C LEU A 75 0.40 1.25 9.92
N GLY A 76 1.17 0.86 8.90
CA GLY A 76 0.66 0.50 7.59
C GLY A 76 -0.31 -0.68 7.65
N ASN A 77 0.07 -1.76 8.37
CA ASN A 77 -0.79 -2.93 8.54
C ASN A 77 -2.07 -2.58 9.34
N VAL A 78 -1.95 -1.87 10.45
CA VAL A 78 -3.11 -1.46 11.26
C VAL A 78 -4.08 -0.64 10.41
N CYS A 79 -3.58 0.37 9.69
CA CYS A 79 -4.42 1.20 8.81
C CYS A 79 -5.04 0.37 7.68
N PHE A 80 -4.29 -0.55 7.09
CA PHE A 80 -4.79 -1.42 6.02
C PHE A 80 -5.95 -2.31 6.50
N TYR A 81 -5.81 -2.97 7.65
CA TYR A 81 -6.86 -3.84 8.19
C TYR A 81 -8.06 -3.07 8.73
N LEU A 82 -7.85 -1.89 9.35
CA LEU A 82 -8.95 -0.99 9.73
C LEU A 82 -9.67 -0.42 8.50
N GLY A 83 -8.95 -0.25 7.39
CA GLY A 83 -9.47 0.16 6.09
C GLY A 83 -10.22 -0.94 5.33
N LYS A 84 -10.44 -2.13 5.90
CA LYS A 84 -11.21 -3.20 5.24
C LYS A 84 -12.68 -2.77 5.03
N PRO A 85 -13.37 -3.15 3.94
CA PRO A 85 -14.64 -2.55 3.51
C PRO A 85 -15.83 -3.03 4.34
N ARG A 86 -15.91 -2.53 5.57
CA ARG A 86 -17.09 -2.65 6.43
C ARG A 86 -17.53 -1.32 7.07
N GLY A 87 -16.86 -0.19 6.77
CA GLY A 87 -17.13 1.09 7.44
C GLY A 87 -16.96 2.34 6.59
N ARG A 88 -17.48 3.47 7.10
CA ARG A 88 -17.45 4.80 6.46
C ARG A 88 -16.04 5.42 6.39
N CYS A 89 -15.08 4.91 7.16
CA CYS A 89 -13.73 5.44 7.26
C CYS A 89 -12.71 4.73 6.36
N ILE A 90 -13.15 3.97 5.35
CA ILE A 90 -12.26 3.19 4.47
C ILE A 90 -11.21 4.04 3.75
N LEU A 91 -11.63 5.12 3.09
CA LEU A 91 -10.74 5.98 2.29
C LEU A 91 -9.59 6.62 3.09
N PRO A 92 -9.80 7.25 4.26
CA PRO A 92 -8.70 7.84 5.01
C PRO A 92 -7.69 6.81 5.53
N TYR A 93 -8.14 5.68 6.09
CA TYR A 93 -7.22 4.64 6.54
C TYR A 93 -6.41 4.02 5.39
N MET A 94 -7.06 3.81 4.25
CA MET A 94 -6.40 3.30 3.06
C MET A 94 -5.37 4.30 2.50
N LYS A 95 -5.63 5.61 2.55
CA LYS A 95 -4.64 6.64 2.18
C LYS A 95 -3.41 6.60 3.11
N VAL A 96 -3.63 6.48 4.42
CA VAL A 96 -2.52 6.36 5.38
C VAL A 96 -1.70 5.11 5.11
N ALA A 97 -2.34 3.96 4.83
CA ALA A 97 -1.65 2.73 4.47
C ALA A 97 -0.76 2.91 3.21
N VAL A 98 -1.28 3.56 2.16
CA VAL A 98 -0.49 3.91 0.96
C VAL A 98 0.71 4.78 1.30
N THR A 99 0.52 5.80 2.13
CA THR A 99 1.60 6.69 2.56
C THR A 99 2.67 5.92 3.34
N CYS A 100 2.29 4.99 4.22
CA CYS A 100 3.25 4.12 4.91
C CYS A 100 4.07 3.25 3.95
N VAL A 101 3.43 2.69 2.92
CA VAL A 101 4.14 1.92 1.86
C VAL A 101 5.14 2.81 1.11
N LEU A 102 4.73 4.02 0.72
CA LEU A 102 5.61 4.99 0.07
C LEU A 102 6.80 5.40 0.94
N LEU A 103 6.57 5.69 2.22
CA LEU A 103 7.63 6.03 3.15
C LEU A 103 8.60 4.85 3.34
N THR A 104 8.11 3.62 3.37
CA THR A 104 8.94 2.41 3.45
C THR A 104 9.84 2.28 2.21
N MET A 105 9.29 2.55 1.03
CA MET A 105 10.04 2.58 -0.23
C MET A 105 11.12 3.68 -0.20
N ALA A 106 10.75 4.90 0.20
CA ALA A 106 11.68 6.04 0.27
C ALA A 106 12.83 5.78 1.26
N LEU A 107 12.53 5.26 2.45
CA LEU A 107 13.55 4.90 3.43
C LEU A 107 14.45 3.76 2.95
N THR A 108 13.88 2.79 2.22
CA THR A 108 14.69 1.73 1.60
C THR A 108 15.65 2.30 0.58
N PHE A 109 15.18 3.21 -0.28
CA PHE A 109 16.03 3.89 -1.26
C PHE A 109 17.14 4.71 -0.59
N ILE A 110 16.81 5.49 0.44
CA ILE A 110 17.80 6.26 1.22
C ILE A 110 18.81 5.31 1.91
N GLY A 111 18.33 4.19 2.46
CA GLY A 111 19.18 3.17 3.07
C GLY A 111 20.18 2.58 2.09
N ILE A 112 19.72 2.18 0.90
CA ILE A 112 20.56 1.68 -0.19
C ILE A 112 21.55 2.77 -0.60
N TRP A 113 21.09 4.00 -0.84
CA TRP A 113 21.98 5.10 -1.22
C TRP A 113 23.08 5.34 -0.18
N LYS A 114 22.73 5.39 1.11
CA LYS A 114 23.68 5.56 2.20
C LYS A 114 24.68 4.40 2.26
N MET A 115 24.21 3.16 2.15
CA MET A 115 25.06 1.98 2.29
C MET A 115 25.95 1.71 1.08
N TYR A 116 25.48 1.97 -0.13
CA TYR A 116 26.22 1.65 -1.36
C TYR A 116 27.01 2.84 -1.93
N MET A 117 26.53 4.08 -1.78
CA MET A 117 27.18 5.26 -2.38
C MET A 117 28.02 6.08 -1.39
N LEU A 118 27.56 6.27 -0.16
CA LEU A 118 28.22 7.16 0.80
C LEU A 118 29.25 6.43 1.68
N GLU A 119 28.92 5.25 2.21
CA GLU A 119 29.78 4.52 3.15
C GLU A 119 29.87 3.00 2.87
N PRO A 120 30.46 2.60 1.73
CA PRO A 120 30.44 1.20 1.27
C PRO A 120 31.22 0.21 2.14
N LYS A 121 32.14 0.69 2.99
CA LYS A 121 33.08 -0.17 3.73
C LYS A 121 32.69 -0.42 5.19
N THR A 122 31.93 0.48 5.82
CA THR A 122 31.66 0.49 7.27
C THR A 122 30.20 0.17 7.64
N SER A 123 29.28 0.33 6.69
CA SER A 123 27.84 0.29 6.97
C SER A 123 27.12 -0.99 6.53
N MET A 124 27.72 -1.82 5.68
CA MET A 124 27.09 -3.06 5.19
C MET A 124 26.90 -4.08 6.32
N LEU A 125 25.67 -4.56 6.47
CA LEU A 125 25.33 -5.58 7.46
C LEU A 125 26.00 -6.92 7.12
N SER A 126 26.11 -7.25 5.82
CA SER A 126 26.82 -8.43 5.32
C SER A 126 28.26 -8.53 5.85
N ARG A 127 28.98 -7.41 5.93
CA ARG A 127 30.36 -7.35 6.41
C ARG A 127 30.47 -7.60 7.90
N ARG A 128 29.54 -7.05 8.70
CA ARG A 128 29.49 -7.27 10.16
C ARG A 128 29.16 -8.73 10.45
N LEU A 129 28.12 -9.26 9.79
CA LEU A 129 27.76 -10.66 9.93
C LEU A 129 28.91 -11.59 9.52
N PHE A 130 29.59 -11.29 8.40
CA PHE A 130 30.76 -12.05 7.97
C PHE A 130 31.90 -12.01 8.98
N LYS A 131 32.19 -10.83 9.55
CA LYS A 131 33.22 -10.66 10.58
C LYS A 131 32.90 -11.53 11.80
N TYR A 132 31.69 -11.44 12.34
CA TYR A 132 31.24 -12.27 13.45
C TYR A 132 31.37 -13.78 13.17
N LEU A 133 30.91 -14.22 11.99
CA LEU A 133 30.97 -15.63 11.59
C LEU A 133 32.40 -16.12 11.36
N LYS A 134 33.29 -15.23 10.94
CA LYS A 134 34.72 -15.51 10.81
C LYS A 134 35.39 -15.60 12.17
N ASP A 135 35.12 -14.67 13.07
CA ASP A 135 35.70 -14.61 14.42
C ASP A 135 35.24 -15.80 15.28
N THR A 136 34.02 -16.30 15.06
CA THR A 136 33.50 -17.53 15.68
C THR A 136 33.96 -18.82 14.99
N GLY A 137 34.78 -18.73 13.93
CA GLY A 137 35.31 -19.88 13.19
C GLY A 137 34.26 -20.64 12.36
N ARG A 138 33.03 -20.14 12.25
CA ARG A 138 31.95 -20.79 11.49
C ARG A 138 32.11 -20.63 9.98
N VAL A 139 32.78 -19.57 9.54
CA VAL A 139 33.00 -19.27 8.13
C VAL A 139 34.46 -18.90 7.90
N THR A 140 35.13 -19.67 7.05
CA THR A 140 36.54 -19.43 6.68
C THR A 140 36.70 -18.91 5.26
N SER A 141 35.68 -19.09 4.41
CA SER A 141 35.73 -18.74 2.99
C SER A 141 35.36 -17.28 2.72
N ILE A 142 36.22 -16.59 1.97
CA ILE A 142 35.99 -15.22 1.48
C ILE A 142 34.71 -15.15 0.60
N LYS A 143 34.35 -16.24 -0.10
CA LYS A 143 33.14 -16.31 -0.95
C LYS A 143 31.84 -16.15 -0.16
N ALA A 144 31.85 -16.38 1.15
CA ALA A 144 30.67 -16.18 1.98
C ALA A 144 30.29 -14.70 2.10
N LEU A 145 31.27 -13.79 2.06
CA LEU A 145 31.00 -12.35 2.08
C LEU A 145 30.24 -11.89 0.84
N ASP A 146 30.64 -12.37 -0.34
CA ASP A 146 29.95 -12.07 -1.61
C ASP A 146 28.53 -12.61 -1.60
N THR A 147 28.34 -13.80 -1.02
CA THR A 147 27.02 -14.42 -0.87
C THR A 147 26.12 -13.58 0.03
N PHE A 148 26.59 -13.17 1.22
CA PHE A 148 25.82 -12.31 2.12
C PHE A 148 25.49 -10.95 1.52
N THR A 149 26.43 -10.36 0.78
CA THR A 149 26.22 -9.07 0.10
C THR A 149 25.19 -9.20 -1.03
N THR A 150 25.20 -10.32 -1.74
CA THR A 150 24.20 -10.61 -2.79
C THR A 150 22.82 -10.81 -2.17
N ILE A 151 22.71 -11.54 -1.06
CA ILE A 151 21.44 -11.74 -0.35
C ILE A 151 20.89 -10.40 0.15
N GLU A 152 21.72 -9.55 0.76
CA GLU A 152 21.32 -8.21 1.22
C GLU A 152 20.79 -7.36 0.06
N GLY A 153 21.52 -7.33 -1.07
CA GLY A 153 21.08 -6.61 -2.28
C GLY A 153 19.78 -7.17 -2.88
N LEU A 154 19.58 -8.49 -2.85
CA LEU A 154 18.33 -9.13 -3.30
C LEU A 154 17.15 -8.76 -2.41
N ILE A 155 17.33 -8.75 -1.09
CA ILE A 155 16.29 -8.35 -0.13
C ILE A 155 15.92 -6.87 -0.34
N ASP A 156 16.91 -6.01 -0.55
CA ASP A 156 16.68 -4.59 -0.82
C ASP A 156 15.94 -4.35 -2.13
N ALA A 157 16.36 -5.01 -3.22
CA ALA A 157 15.70 -4.96 -4.51
C ALA A 157 14.26 -5.51 -4.43
N ALA A 158 14.06 -6.65 -3.77
CA ALA A 158 12.74 -7.23 -3.56
C ALA A 158 11.84 -6.31 -2.74
N THR A 159 12.38 -5.63 -1.73
CA THR A 159 11.63 -4.66 -0.92
C THR A 159 11.18 -3.47 -1.76
N LEU A 160 12.06 -2.90 -2.58
CA LEU A 160 11.71 -1.81 -3.49
C LEU A 160 10.66 -2.24 -4.51
N ALA A 161 10.85 -3.38 -5.16
CA ALA A 161 9.93 -3.91 -6.16
C ALA A 161 8.53 -4.16 -5.55
N ALA A 162 8.48 -4.83 -4.39
CA ALA A 162 7.22 -5.13 -3.72
C ALA A 162 6.50 -3.86 -3.24
N CYS A 163 7.22 -2.88 -2.66
CA CYS A 163 6.62 -1.61 -2.28
C CYS A 163 6.15 -0.81 -3.50
N GLY A 164 6.90 -0.80 -4.60
CA GLY A 164 6.54 -0.10 -5.83
C GLY A 164 5.30 -0.70 -6.50
N VAL A 165 5.25 -2.02 -6.64
CA VAL A 165 4.08 -2.72 -7.20
C VAL A 165 2.86 -2.55 -6.28
N CYS A 166 3.04 -2.70 -4.96
CA CYS A 166 1.97 -2.49 -3.99
C CYS A 166 1.44 -1.05 -4.09
N PHE A 167 2.30 -0.05 -4.11
CA PHE A 167 1.91 1.36 -4.26
C PHE A 167 1.12 1.60 -5.54
N PHE A 168 1.58 1.09 -6.69
CA PHE A 168 0.92 1.31 -7.97
C PHE A 168 -0.50 0.75 -7.98
N VAL A 169 -0.67 -0.50 -7.56
CA VAL A 169 -1.98 -1.17 -7.52
C VAL A 169 -2.91 -0.48 -6.52
N PHE A 170 -2.39 -0.12 -5.35
CA PHE A 170 -3.16 0.53 -4.31
C PHE A 170 -3.61 1.94 -4.73
N ASN A 171 -2.73 2.71 -5.39
CA ASN A 171 -3.05 4.03 -5.90
C ASN A 171 -4.16 3.97 -6.97
N ASN A 172 -4.12 2.98 -7.86
CA ASN A 172 -5.19 2.78 -8.84
C ASN A 172 -6.51 2.44 -8.15
N TRP A 173 -6.50 1.53 -7.17
CA TRP A 173 -7.69 1.21 -6.39
C TRP A 173 -8.27 2.42 -5.63
N VAL A 174 -7.42 3.25 -5.01
CA VAL A 174 -7.87 4.47 -4.31
C VAL A 174 -8.47 5.47 -5.27
N LYS A 175 -7.91 5.63 -6.48
CA LYS A 175 -8.50 6.49 -7.53
C LYS A 175 -9.88 6.00 -7.93
N ASP A 176 -10.02 4.71 -8.24
CA ASP A 176 -11.31 4.09 -8.58
C ASP A 176 -12.33 4.31 -7.47
N ALA A 177 -11.92 4.13 -6.20
CA ALA A 177 -12.79 4.33 -5.05
C ALA A 177 -13.20 5.80 -4.85
N MET A 178 -12.31 6.75 -5.12
CA MET A 178 -12.62 8.19 -5.03
C MET A 178 -13.59 8.63 -6.11
N GLU A 179 -13.45 8.12 -7.33
CA GLU A 179 -14.38 8.42 -8.43
C GLU A 179 -15.81 7.95 -8.09
N VAL A 180 -15.95 6.76 -7.51
CA VAL A 180 -17.25 6.24 -7.05
C VAL A 180 -17.87 7.13 -5.98
N VAL A 181 -17.08 7.65 -5.03
CA VAL A 181 -17.60 8.59 -4.01
C VAL A 181 -18.02 9.91 -4.63
N LYS A 182 -17.22 10.46 -5.54
CA LYS A 182 -17.52 11.73 -6.22
C LYS A 182 -18.83 11.65 -7.00
N GLU A 183 -19.04 10.58 -7.77
CA GLU A 183 -20.29 10.36 -8.49
C GLU A 183 -21.49 10.22 -7.54
N ARG A 184 -21.32 9.56 -6.39
CA ARG A 184 -22.38 9.44 -5.38
C ARG A 184 -22.78 10.82 -4.83
N ASP A 185 -21.81 11.66 -4.54
CA ASP A 185 -22.04 13.01 -4.03
C ASP A 185 -22.71 13.91 -5.08
N GLU A 186 -22.32 13.79 -6.35
CA GLU A 186 -22.97 14.47 -7.47
C GLU A 186 -24.44 14.03 -7.63
N ARG A 187 -24.73 12.72 -7.51
CA ARG A 187 -26.10 12.20 -7.54
C ARG A 187 -26.95 12.71 -6.36
N ILE A 188 -26.37 12.76 -5.15
CA ILE A 188 -27.06 13.30 -3.97
C ILE A 188 -27.36 14.79 -4.15
N LYS A 189 -26.41 15.57 -4.68
CA LYS A 189 -26.61 16.98 -4.99
C LYS A 189 -27.69 17.19 -6.06
N ALA A 190 -27.68 16.40 -7.14
CA ALA A 190 -28.68 16.46 -8.19
C ALA A 190 -30.08 16.08 -7.69
N ALA A 191 -30.19 15.03 -6.86
CA ALA A 191 -31.44 14.63 -6.23
C ALA A 191 -31.98 15.70 -5.26
N GLY A 192 -31.09 16.32 -4.48
CA GLY A 192 -31.44 17.44 -3.59
C GLY A 192 -31.93 18.68 -4.36
N ALA A 193 -31.26 19.02 -5.47
CA ALA A 193 -31.67 20.12 -6.35
C ALA A 193 -33.02 19.84 -7.03
N GLY A 194 -33.25 18.62 -7.51
CA GLY A 194 -34.52 18.18 -8.08
C GLY A 194 -35.67 18.22 -7.07
N ALA A 195 -35.43 17.78 -5.83
CA ALA A 195 -36.41 17.85 -4.75
C ALA A 195 -36.74 19.31 -4.36
N ALA A 196 -35.74 20.19 -4.33
CA ALA A 196 -35.96 21.62 -4.08
C ALA A 196 -36.76 22.30 -5.22
N ALA A 197 -36.45 21.97 -6.48
CA ALA A 197 -37.18 22.47 -7.64
C ALA A 197 -38.64 21.98 -7.66
N ALA A 198 -38.88 20.70 -7.34
CA ALA A 198 -40.24 20.14 -7.25
C ALA A 198 -41.07 20.79 -6.13
N LYS A 199 -40.44 21.08 -4.98
CA LYS A 199 -41.10 21.78 -3.86
C LYS A 199 -41.46 23.23 -4.23
N ALA A 200 -40.58 23.94 -4.95
CA ALA A 200 -40.85 25.29 -5.45
C ALA A 200 -41.98 25.33 -6.49
N ALA A 201 -42.02 24.36 -7.41
CA ALA A 201 -43.08 24.24 -8.42
C ALA A 201 -44.45 23.90 -7.79
N GLY A 202 -44.49 23.05 -6.77
CA GLY A 202 -45.71 22.72 -6.03
C GLY A 202 -46.30 23.89 -5.24
N LEU A 203 -45.45 24.79 -4.72
CA LEU A 203 -45.88 26.03 -4.05
C LEU A 203 -46.50 27.05 -5.00
N LYS A 204 -46.03 27.10 -6.26
CA LYS A 204 -46.57 28.00 -7.29
C LYS A 204 -47.94 27.59 -7.80
N LYS A 205 -48.30 26.30 -7.72
CA LYS A 205 -49.60 25.75 -8.13
C LYS A 205 -50.71 25.89 -7.09
N ARG A 206 -50.39 26.34 -5.86
CA ARG A 206 -51.33 26.51 -4.74
C ARG A 206 -51.68 27.98 -4.45
N ARG A 207 -51.16 28.92 -5.23
CA ARG A 207 -51.57 30.33 -5.25
C ARG A 207 -52.38 30.56 -6.51
#